data_AF-A0A969USJ5-F1
#
_entry.id   AF-A0A969USJ5-F1
#
_cell.length_a   1.000
_cell.length_b   1.000
_cell.length_c   1.000
_cell.angle_alpha   90.00
_cell.angle_beta   90.00
_cell.angle_gamma   90.00
#
_symmetry.space_group_name_H-M   'P 1'
#
loop_
_entity.id
_entity.type
_entity.pdbx_description
1 polymer ?
#
loop_
_entity_poly.entity_id
_entity_poly.type
_entity_poly.pdbx_seq_one_letter_code
_entity_poly.pdbx_strand_id
1 'polypeptide(L)'
;MTHLLTVLGTSNYSVARYTWQEQQVETRFVAEALCKLFQVDRVTVLLTKEAREKNWDAFQQQLGDRVQAKDIPSGRTESEIWQIFDAVVDVVVPGEQVIFDITSAFRSIPILVLLAAAFLQKARDVKIQGVYYGAFEINPPAPPIFDLTPAIKLLDWFTATNQFIATGSSVEFSKLLSTIQQDFVRSNPSPSSLVKPLRLKQFGDRIEGISRSIELIRSRDLLTEAAKLQAIPLSQLQSEVGAFAKPFQLLLEQIQRDYGQFGLPDVDRAAPEQVLQKQFLLLRWYVAKDLGTQAILLAREWIVSVLCVEERIDYLDREIRLQIEYQLGSMIGRTPQLQQPIARHVVSAAALATLWKDLAKYRNNIAHTQMHKRSLSTVQLQHYVQQKLLLELTLVFPKQAV
;
A
#
# COMPACT_ATOMS: atom_id res chain seq x y z
N MET A 1 -28.18 10.67 -7.12
CA MET A 1 -28.91 9.61 -7.80
C MET A 1 -28.23 8.30 -7.47
N THR A 2 -28.95 7.37 -6.85
CA THR A 2 -28.46 6.06 -6.39
C THR A 2 -28.87 4.99 -7.41
N HIS A 3 -27.89 4.26 -7.91
CA HIS A 3 -28.07 3.21 -8.88
C HIS A 3 -27.88 1.83 -8.24
N LEU A 4 -28.86 0.95 -8.36
CA LEU A 4 -28.74 -0.46 -7.97
C LEU A 4 -28.36 -1.31 -9.17
N LEU A 5 -27.22 -2.00 -9.07
CA LEU A 5 -26.84 -3.07 -9.98
C LEU A 5 -27.18 -4.41 -9.35
N THR A 6 -28.11 -5.16 -9.94
CA THR A 6 -28.55 -6.47 -9.42
C THR A 6 -28.46 -7.54 -10.50
N VAL A 7 -28.31 -8.79 -10.09
CA VAL A 7 -28.35 -9.95 -10.99
C VAL A 7 -29.66 -10.68 -10.77
N LEU A 8 -30.38 -11.00 -11.84
CA LEU A 8 -31.58 -11.83 -11.75
C LEU A 8 -31.24 -13.29 -12.06
N GLY A 9 -31.68 -14.19 -11.18
CA GLY A 9 -31.43 -15.63 -11.30
C GLY A 9 -32.63 -16.39 -11.86
N THR A 10 -32.46 -17.71 -11.97
CA THR A 10 -33.50 -18.65 -12.44
C THR A 10 -34.19 -19.37 -11.28
N SER A 11 -33.98 -18.95 -10.03
CA SER A 11 -34.63 -19.52 -8.85
C SER A 11 -36.15 -19.35 -8.88
N ASN A 12 -36.87 -20.18 -8.13
CA ASN A 12 -38.30 -20.00 -7.91
C ASN A 12 -38.51 -19.00 -6.77
N TYR A 13 -38.63 -17.72 -7.11
CA TYR A 13 -38.82 -16.66 -6.12
C TYR A 13 -40.19 -16.74 -5.45
N SER A 14 -40.22 -16.72 -4.12
CA SER A 14 -41.41 -16.60 -3.28
C SER A 14 -41.37 -15.33 -2.44
N VAL A 15 -42.54 -14.89 -1.96
CA VAL A 15 -42.62 -13.77 -1.01
C VAL A 15 -41.90 -14.13 0.29
N ALA A 16 -41.07 -13.22 0.78
CA ALA A 16 -40.38 -13.32 2.06
C ALA A 16 -40.26 -11.94 2.72
N ARG A 17 -40.07 -11.94 4.04
CA ARG A 17 -39.88 -10.72 4.83
C ARG A 17 -38.40 -10.44 5.07
N TYR A 18 -37.74 -9.84 4.08
CA TYR A 18 -36.32 -9.52 4.20
C TYR A 18 -36.06 -8.57 5.38
N THR A 19 -35.00 -8.84 6.13
CA THR A 19 -34.64 -8.09 7.33
C THR A 19 -33.30 -7.38 7.15
N TRP A 20 -33.25 -6.11 7.54
CA TRP A 20 -32.05 -5.29 7.53
C TRP A 20 -32.05 -4.42 8.77
N GLN A 21 -31.13 -4.68 9.70
CA GLN A 21 -31.14 -4.06 11.04
C GLN A 21 -32.52 -4.24 11.69
N GLU A 22 -33.17 -3.15 12.09
CA GLU A 22 -34.52 -3.15 12.68
C GLU A 22 -35.65 -3.07 11.63
N GLN A 23 -35.30 -2.90 10.35
CA GLN A 23 -36.26 -2.74 9.27
C GLN A 23 -36.61 -4.08 8.62
N GLN A 24 -37.85 -4.16 8.12
CA GLN A 24 -38.37 -5.34 7.45
C GLN A 24 -39.13 -4.94 6.19
N VAL A 25 -38.93 -5.69 5.11
CA VAL A 25 -39.62 -5.47 3.85
C VAL A 25 -40.13 -6.81 3.32
N GLU A 26 -41.45 -6.90 3.18
CA GLU A 26 -42.09 -8.06 2.56
C GLU A 26 -42.12 -7.89 1.03
N THR A 27 -41.46 -8.79 0.32
CA THR A 27 -41.36 -8.76 -1.15
C THR A 27 -40.94 -10.14 -1.69
N ARG A 28 -41.19 -10.35 -2.98
CA ARG A 28 -40.72 -11.52 -3.74
C ARG A 28 -39.25 -11.40 -4.14
N PHE A 29 -38.76 -10.19 -4.40
CA PHE A 29 -37.40 -9.97 -4.89
C PHE A 29 -36.62 -9.07 -3.93
N VAL A 30 -35.46 -9.55 -3.47
CA VAL A 30 -34.56 -8.77 -2.60
C VAL A 30 -34.22 -7.39 -3.19
N ALA A 31 -34.09 -7.28 -4.51
CA ALA A 31 -33.83 -6.01 -5.20
C ALA A 31 -34.89 -4.94 -4.87
N GLU A 32 -36.17 -5.32 -4.71
CA GLU A 32 -37.22 -4.39 -4.29
C GLU A 32 -37.03 -3.97 -2.82
N ALA A 33 -36.62 -4.90 -1.95
CA ALA A 33 -36.29 -4.57 -0.57
C ALA A 33 -35.14 -3.56 -0.51
N LEU A 34 -34.06 -3.79 -1.26
CA LEU A 34 -32.94 -2.85 -1.37
C LEU A 34 -33.38 -1.49 -1.91
N CYS A 35 -34.27 -1.45 -2.90
CA CYS A 35 -34.81 -0.19 -3.41
C CYS A 35 -35.55 0.62 -2.35
N LYS A 36 -36.34 -0.04 -1.50
CA LYS A 36 -37.10 0.60 -0.40
C LYS A 36 -36.19 1.03 0.75
N LEU A 37 -35.25 0.18 1.15
CA LEU A 37 -34.33 0.43 2.26
C LEU A 37 -33.34 1.56 1.97
N PHE A 38 -32.84 1.65 0.71
CA PHE A 38 -31.75 2.55 0.34
C PHE A 38 -32.15 3.65 -0.65
N GLN A 39 -33.46 3.86 -0.87
CA GLN A 39 -33.99 4.94 -1.73
C GLN A 39 -33.34 4.95 -3.13
N VAL A 40 -33.41 3.83 -3.83
CA VAL A 40 -32.81 3.65 -5.15
C VAL A 40 -33.62 4.35 -6.25
N ASP A 41 -32.93 5.15 -7.07
CA ASP A 41 -33.51 5.91 -8.18
C ASP A 41 -33.59 5.08 -9.47
N ARG A 42 -32.53 4.31 -9.78
CA ARG A 42 -32.39 3.51 -11.01
C ARG A 42 -31.95 2.09 -10.67
N VAL A 43 -32.48 1.10 -11.40
CA VAL A 43 -32.07 -0.30 -11.29
C VAL A 43 -31.58 -0.80 -12.64
N THR A 44 -30.36 -1.33 -12.70
CA THR A 44 -29.91 -2.13 -13.85
C THR A 44 -29.78 -3.59 -13.44
N VAL A 45 -30.44 -4.44 -14.22
CA VAL A 45 -30.50 -5.89 -14.01
C VAL A 45 -29.59 -6.58 -15.01
N LEU A 46 -28.54 -7.22 -14.50
CA LEU A 46 -27.68 -8.10 -15.27
C LEU A 46 -28.42 -9.42 -15.49
N LEU A 47 -28.71 -9.74 -16.75
CA LEU A 47 -29.69 -10.75 -17.10
C LEU A 47 -29.11 -11.76 -18.09
N THR A 48 -29.08 -13.05 -17.71
CA THR A 48 -28.82 -14.12 -18.67
C THR A 48 -30.08 -14.44 -19.46
N LYS A 49 -29.92 -15.12 -20.62
CA LYS A 49 -31.04 -15.56 -21.44
C LYS A 49 -32.06 -16.38 -20.64
N GLU A 50 -31.58 -17.32 -19.82
CA GLU A 50 -32.44 -18.20 -19.03
C GLU A 50 -33.19 -17.45 -17.91
N ALA A 51 -32.53 -16.48 -17.27
CA ALA A 51 -33.17 -15.63 -16.26
C ALA A 51 -34.24 -14.72 -16.89
N ARG A 52 -33.97 -14.22 -18.11
CA ARG A 52 -34.93 -13.43 -18.89
C ARG A 52 -36.20 -14.21 -19.15
N GLU A 53 -36.08 -15.42 -19.70
CA GLU A 53 -37.23 -16.27 -20.04
C GLU A 53 -38.06 -16.66 -18.82
N LYS A 54 -37.44 -16.81 -17.64
CA LYS A 54 -38.12 -17.35 -16.45
C LYS A 54 -38.73 -16.29 -15.53
N ASN A 55 -38.01 -15.21 -15.25
CA ASN A 55 -38.34 -14.32 -14.12
C ASN A 55 -38.44 -12.83 -14.49
N TRP A 56 -38.04 -12.41 -15.69
CA TRP A 56 -37.95 -10.99 -16.05
C TRP A 56 -39.28 -10.25 -16.00
N ASP A 57 -40.34 -10.80 -16.61
CA ASP A 57 -41.62 -10.09 -16.70
C ASP A 57 -42.22 -9.81 -15.32
N ALA A 58 -42.17 -10.81 -14.42
CA ALA A 58 -42.61 -10.65 -13.04
C ALA A 58 -41.73 -9.67 -12.25
N PHE A 59 -40.42 -9.65 -12.50
CA PHE A 59 -39.50 -8.70 -11.88
C PHE A 59 -39.79 -7.26 -12.33
N GLN A 60 -39.95 -7.05 -13.64
CA GLN A 60 -40.23 -5.74 -14.23
C GLN A 60 -41.59 -5.19 -13.77
N GLN A 61 -42.62 -6.05 -13.70
CA GLN A 61 -43.94 -5.65 -13.20
C GLN A 61 -43.89 -5.17 -11.73
N GLN A 62 -43.00 -5.75 -10.92
CA GLN A 62 -42.92 -5.44 -9.50
C GLN A 62 -42.11 -4.17 -9.19
N LEU A 63 -41.01 -3.92 -9.91
CA LEU A 63 -40.16 -2.75 -9.68
C LEU A 63 -40.50 -1.54 -10.58
N GLY A 64 -41.25 -1.75 -11.67
CA GLY A 64 -41.76 -0.72 -12.57
C GLY A 64 -40.72 -0.12 -13.51
N ASP A 65 -40.97 1.11 -13.97
CA ASP A 65 -40.23 1.76 -15.07
C ASP A 65 -38.78 2.13 -14.72
N ARG A 66 -38.38 2.05 -13.45
CA ARG A 66 -37.00 2.34 -13.02
C ARG A 66 -35.98 1.27 -13.42
N VAL A 67 -36.46 0.12 -13.93
CA VAL A 67 -35.65 -1.05 -14.22
C VAL A 67 -35.21 -1.09 -15.68
N GLN A 68 -33.92 -1.29 -15.89
CA GLN A 68 -33.32 -1.50 -17.21
C GLN A 68 -32.58 -2.84 -17.23
N ALA A 69 -32.78 -3.63 -18.28
CA ALA A 69 -32.04 -4.88 -18.46
C ALA A 69 -30.72 -4.62 -19.18
N LYS A 70 -29.67 -5.33 -18.76
CA LYS A 70 -28.40 -5.46 -19.47
C LYS A 70 -28.13 -6.94 -19.65
N ASP A 71 -28.15 -7.42 -20.89
CA ASP A 71 -27.92 -8.82 -21.17
C ASP A 71 -26.45 -9.20 -20.89
N ILE A 72 -26.25 -10.35 -20.25
CA ILE A 72 -24.94 -10.94 -19.97
C ILE A 72 -24.91 -12.42 -20.33
N PRO A 73 -23.74 -12.98 -20.68
CA PRO A 73 -23.60 -14.43 -20.85
C PRO A 73 -23.60 -15.16 -19.50
N SER A 74 -23.55 -16.50 -19.55
CA SER A 74 -23.60 -17.34 -18.34
C SER A 74 -22.26 -17.52 -17.61
N GLY A 75 -21.15 -16.99 -18.15
CA GLY A 75 -19.82 -17.00 -17.55
C GLY A 75 -19.09 -18.35 -17.66
N ARG A 76 -19.31 -19.12 -18.73
CA ARG A 76 -18.75 -20.47 -18.91
C ARG A 76 -17.35 -20.50 -19.51
N THR A 77 -16.93 -19.41 -20.14
CA THR A 77 -15.61 -19.29 -20.80
C THR A 77 -14.94 -18.00 -20.36
N GLU A 78 -13.63 -17.90 -20.55
CA GLU A 78 -12.88 -16.67 -20.28
C GLU A 78 -13.41 -15.47 -21.08
N SER A 79 -13.80 -15.68 -22.34
CA SER A 79 -14.44 -14.63 -23.15
C SER A 79 -15.75 -14.13 -22.53
N GLU A 80 -16.59 -15.05 -22.04
CA GLU A 80 -17.82 -14.69 -21.33
C GLU A 80 -17.55 -13.94 -20.02
N ILE A 81 -16.45 -14.25 -19.32
CA ILE A 81 -16.04 -13.52 -18.11
C ILE A 81 -15.78 -12.03 -18.44
N TRP A 82 -15.04 -11.74 -19.51
CA TRP A 82 -14.76 -10.37 -19.93
C TRP A 82 -16.01 -9.64 -20.43
N GLN A 83 -16.91 -10.34 -21.13
CA GLN A 83 -18.21 -9.77 -21.52
C GLN A 83 -19.07 -9.37 -20.32
N ILE A 84 -19.06 -10.16 -19.23
CA ILE A 84 -19.75 -9.80 -17.98
C ILE A 84 -19.10 -8.56 -17.36
N PHE A 85 -17.77 -8.51 -17.31
CA PHE A 85 -17.04 -7.36 -16.80
C PHE A 85 -17.38 -6.09 -17.58
N ASP A 86 -17.31 -6.13 -18.91
CA ASP A 86 -17.66 -5.02 -19.79
C ASP A 86 -19.11 -4.58 -19.57
N ALA A 87 -20.04 -5.53 -19.45
CA ALA A 87 -21.44 -5.23 -19.20
C ALA A 87 -21.68 -4.48 -17.88
N VAL A 88 -20.96 -4.83 -16.81
CA VAL A 88 -20.99 -4.12 -15.52
C VAL A 88 -20.37 -2.73 -15.65
N VAL A 89 -19.26 -2.63 -16.36
CA VAL A 89 -18.52 -1.38 -16.51
C VAL A 89 -19.29 -0.37 -17.37
N ASP A 90 -19.95 -0.80 -18.45
CA ASP A 90 -20.67 0.08 -19.38
C ASP A 90 -21.88 0.79 -18.76
N VAL A 91 -22.52 0.17 -17.78
CA VAL A 91 -23.77 0.68 -17.19
C VAL A 91 -23.55 1.64 -16.03
N VAL A 92 -22.30 1.75 -15.56
CA VAL A 92 -21.88 2.62 -14.45
C VAL A 92 -21.06 3.79 -14.97
N VAL A 93 -21.49 5.01 -14.65
CA VAL A 93 -20.78 6.23 -15.07
C VAL A 93 -19.77 6.68 -14.00
N PRO A 94 -18.71 7.42 -14.38
CA PRO A 94 -17.75 7.94 -13.42
C PRO A 94 -18.39 8.82 -12.33
N GLY A 95 -17.95 8.65 -11.08
CA GLY A 95 -18.46 9.39 -9.91
C GLY A 95 -19.85 8.97 -9.42
N GLU A 96 -20.51 7.99 -10.06
CA GLU A 96 -21.86 7.53 -9.70
C GLU A 96 -21.90 6.88 -8.32
N GLN A 97 -23.04 6.99 -7.63
CA GLN A 97 -23.32 6.26 -6.39
C GLN A 97 -23.99 4.94 -6.72
N VAL A 98 -23.34 3.82 -6.41
CA VAL A 98 -23.81 2.49 -6.83
C VAL A 98 -23.94 1.55 -5.63
N ILE A 99 -25.06 0.83 -5.60
CA ILE A 99 -25.30 -0.32 -4.74
C ILE A 99 -25.20 -1.57 -5.61
N PHE A 100 -24.47 -2.59 -5.15
CA PHE A 100 -24.37 -3.87 -5.82
C PHE A 100 -25.16 -4.93 -5.04
N ASP A 101 -26.04 -5.65 -5.73
CA ASP A 101 -26.75 -6.80 -5.22
C ASP A 101 -26.23 -8.07 -5.89
N ILE A 102 -25.62 -8.94 -5.08
CA ILE A 102 -25.04 -10.19 -5.55
C ILE A 102 -25.87 -11.43 -5.15
N THR A 103 -27.11 -11.22 -4.70
CA THR A 103 -27.96 -12.27 -4.10
C THR A 103 -28.29 -13.41 -5.05
N SER A 104 -28.77 -13.08 -6.24
CA SER A 104 -29.34 -14.08 -7.16
C SER A 104 -28.37 -14.49 -8.28
N ALA A 105 -27.12 -14.07 -8.17
CA ALA A 105 -26.07 -14.38 -9.13
C ALA A 105 -25.60 -15.84 -8.97
N PHE A 106 -25.49 -16.57 -10.08
CA PHE A 106 -25.07 -17.98 -10.08
C PHE A 106 -23.59 -18.14 -10.47
N ARG A 107 -22.94 -19.21 -9.97
CA ARG A 107 -21.53 -19.55 -10.24
C ARG A 107 -20.57 -18.40 -9.92
N SER A 108 -19.79 -17.95 -10.91
CA SER A 108 -18.74 -16.95 -10.80
C SER A 108 -19.25 -15.52 -10.89
N ILE A 109 -20.48 -15.28 -11.35
CA ILE A 109 -21.04 -13.94 -11.53
C ILE A 109 -20.98 -13.08 -10.25
N PRO A 110 -21.33 -13.55 -9.04
CA PRO A 110 -21.19 -12.75 -7.81
C PRO A 110 -19.75 -12.22 -7.62
N ILE A 111 -18.75 -13.08 -7.85
CA ILE A 111 -17.33 -12.74 -7.70
C ILE A 111 -16.92 -11.72 -8.76
N LEU A 112 -17.34 -11.92 -10.01
CA LEU A 112 -17.04 -10.99 -11.11
C LEU A 112 -17.63 -9.60 -10.86
N VAL A 113 -18.89 -9.53 -10.40
CA VAL A 113 -19.55 -8.26 -10.06
C VAL A 113 -18.83 -7.57 -8.89
N LEU A 114 -18.43 -8.32 -7.86
CA LEU A 114 -17.65 -7.77 -6.74
C LEU A 114 -16.29 -7.21 -7.19
N LEU A 115 -15.57 -7.94 -8.04
CA LEU A 115 -14.28 -7.48 -8.58
C LEU A 115 -14.44 -6.29 -9.53
N ALA A 116 -15.49 -6.28 -10.36
CA ALA A 116 -15.82 -5.14 -11.22
C ALA A 116 -16.19 -3.91 -10.40
N ALA A 117 -16.94 -4.07 -9.30
CA ALA A 117 -17.25 -2.98 -8.37
C ALA A 117 -15.97 -2.36 -7.80
N ALA A 118 -15.04 -3.19 -7.30
CA ALA A 118 -13.76 -2.74 -6.78
C ALA A 118 -12.92 -2.03 -7.86
N PHE A 119 -12.90 -2.57 -9.08
CA PHE A 119 -12.23 -1.93 -10.21
C PHE A 119 -12.83 -0.57 -10.54
N LEU A 120 -14.17 -0.47 -10.62
CA LEU A 120 -14.89 0.77 -10.89
C LEU A 120 -14.66 1.84 -9.83
N GLN A 121 -14.57 1.45 -8.56
CA GLN A 121 -14.21 2.38 -7.47
C GLN A 121 -12.87 3.05 -7.73
N LYS A 122 -11.86 2.30 -8.20
CA LYS A 122 -10.51 2.82 -8.46
C LYS A 122 -10.39 3.53 -9.82
N ALA A 123 -10.96 2.95 -10.87
CA ALA A 123 -10.77 3.41 -12.23
C ALA A 123 -11.73 4.54 -12.64
N ARG A 124 -12.91 4.63 -12.01
CA ARG A 124 -13.98 5.58 -12.37
C ARG A 124 -14.48 6.41 -11.18
N ASP A 125 -13.80 6.37 -10.03
CA ASP A 125 -14.22 7.06 -8.80
C ASP A 125 -15.67 6.76 -8.39
N VAL A 126 -16.12 5.52 -8.64
CA VAL A 126 -17.48 5.09 -8.31
C VAL A 126 -17.64 5.02 -6.79
N LYS A 127 -18.69 5.65 -6.28
CA LYS A 127 -19.01 5.70 -4.85
C LYS A 127 -19.89 4.52 -4.48
N ILE A 128 -19.24 3.39 -4.17
CA ILE A 128 -19.93 2.20 -3.67
C ILE A 128 -20.65 2.55 -2.35
N GLN A 129 -21.98 2.58 -2.38
CA GLN A 129 -22.83 2.80 -1.20
C GLN A 129 -23.06 1.50 -0.43
N GLY A 130 -23.03 0.36 -1.12
CA GLY A 130 -23.17 -0.94 -0.49
C GLY A 130 -22.96 -2.09 -1.46
N VAL A 131 -22.54 -3.25 -0.92
CA VAL A 131 -22.61 -4.55 -1.60
C VAL A 131 -23.44 -5.47 -0.72
N TYR A 132 -24.59 -5.91 -1.20
CA TYR A 132 -25.56 -6.64 -0.39
C TYR A 132 -25.84 -8.04 -0.91
N TYR A 133 -26.15 -8.93 0.03
CA TYR A 133 -26.56 -10.31 -0.23
C TYR A 133 -27.75 -10.67 0.67
N GLY A 134 -28.90 -10.97 0.07
CA GLY A 134 -30.08 -11.47 0.76
C GLY A 134 -30.01 -12.98 0.95
N ALA A 135 -29.73 -13.43 2.17
CA ALA A 135 -29.50 -14.83 2.49
C ALA A 135 -30.81 -15.62 2.65
N PHE A 136 -31.53 -15.79 1.55
CA PHE A 136 -32.83 -16.48 1.50
C PHE A 136 -32.77 -17.90 2.09
N GLU A 137 -31.66 -18.59 1.86
CA GLU A 137 -31.38 -19.95 2.33
C GLU A 137 -31.27 -20.08 3.85
N ILE A 138 -30.96 -19.00 4.57
CA ILE A 138 -30.73 -19.06 6.03
C ILE A 138 -32.04 -19.07 6.80
N ASN A 139 -33.01 -18.25 6.39
CA ASN A 139 -34.31 -18.13 7.05
C ASN A 139 -35.38 -17.72 6.03
N PRO A 140 -35.94 -18.65 5.24
CA PRO A 140 -36.82 -18.31 4.13
C PRO A 140 -38.02 -17.41 4.49
N PRO A 141 -38.68 -17.55 5.67
CA PRO A 141 -39.72 -16.62 6.10
C PRO A 141 -39.22 -15.19 6.36
N ALA A 142 -38.00 -15.04 6.88
CA ALA A 142 -37.41 -13.74 7.20
C ALA A 142 -35.90 -13.68 6.90
N PRO A 143 -35.50 -13.66 5.61
CA PRO A 143 -34.10 -13.70 5.22
C PRO A 143 -33.33 -12.45 5.67
N PRO A 144 -32.15 -12.58 6.29
CA PRO A 144 -31.31 -11.42 6.57
C PRO A 144 -30.64 -10.92 5.28
N ILE A 145 -30.54 -9.60 5.16
CA ILE A 145 -29.67 -8.94 4.18
C ILE A 145 -28.32 -8.70 4.85
N PHE A 146 -27.25 -9.26 4.29
CA PHE A 146 -25.89 -9.02 4.73
C PHE A 146 -25.22 -7.92 3.93
N ASP A 147 -24.41 -7.12 4.61
CA ASP A 147 -23.53 -6.13 4.01
C ASP A 147 -22.13 -6.71 3.84
N LEU A 148 -21.76 -6.85 2.58
CA LEU A 148 -20.48 -7.35 2.10
C LEU A 148 -19.56 -6.24 1.62
N THR A 149 -19.93 -4.97 1.80
CA THR A 149 -19.05 -3.81 1.54
C THR A 149 -17.68 -3.94 2.21
N PRO A 150 -17.55 -4.50 3.44
CA PRO A 150 -16.24 -4.75 4.04
C PRO A 150 -15.30 -5.63 3.18
N ALA A 151 -15.83 -6.50 2.31
CA ALA A 151 -15.02 -7.32 1.41
C ALA A 151 -14.32 -6.49 0.34
N ILE A 152 -14.92 -5.39 -0.14
CA ILE A 152 -14.24 -4.46 -1.06
C ILE A 152 -13.04 -3.81 -0.37
N LYS A 153 -13.19 -3.42 0.90
CA LYS A 153 -12.09 -2.84 1.69
C LYS A 153 -10.90 -3.80 1.85
N LEU A 154 -11.11 -5.12 1.74
CA LEU A 154 -10.00 -6.09 1.74
C LEU A 154 -9.05 -5.89 0.56
N LEU A 155 -9.57 -5.45 -0.59
CA LEU A 155 -8.74 -5.19 -1.78
C LEU A 155 -7.85 -3.96 -1.58
N ASP A 156 -8.31 -2.95 -0.84
CA ASP A 156 -7.46 -1.82 -0.45
C ASP A 156 -6.28 -2.26 0.42
N TRP A 157 -6.55 -3.12 1.41
CA TRP A 157 -5.50 -3.72 2.24
C TRP A 157 -4.52 -4.55 1.41
N PHE A 158 -5.02 -5.32 0.43
CA PHE A 158 -4.18 -6.09 -0.48
C PHE A 158 -3.26 -5.18 -1.31
N THR A 159 -3.78 -4.10 -1.88
CA THR A 159 -2.98 -3.11 -2.62
C THR A 159 -1.93 -2.47 -1.73
N ALA A 160 -2.30 -2.00 -0.54
CA ALA A 160 -1.36 -1.41 0.42
C ALA A 160 -0.27 -2.40 0.84
N THR A 161 -0.63 -3.66 1.03
CA THR A 161 0.30 -4.76 1.37
C THR A 161 1.32 -5.00 0.26
N ASN A 162 0.87 -5.14 -0.98
CA ASN A 162 1.77 -5.36 -2.12
C ASN A 162 2.74 -4.19 -2.29
N GLN A 163 2.25 -2.95 -2.15
CA GLN A 163 3.09 -1.76 -2.25
C GLN A 163 4.17 -1.73 -1.17
N PHE A 164 3.81 -2.05 0.08
CA PHE A 164 4.75 -2.13 1.19
C PHE A 164 5.79 -3.24 0.99
N ILE A 165 5.37 -4.45 0.62
CA ILE A 165 6.30 -5.58 0.42
C ILE A 165 7.31 -5.24 -0.69
N ALA A 166 6.81 -4.71 -1.82
CA ALA A 166 7.63 -4.43 -3.00
C ALA A 166 8.55 -3.21 -2.84
N THR A 167 8.08 -2.13 -2.21
CA THR A 167 8.79 -0.83 -2.22
C THR A 167 9.17 -0.32 -0.84
N GLY A 168 8.60 -0.89 0.22
CA GLY A 168 8.67 -0.33 1.57
C GLY A 168 7.89 0.98 1.72
N SER A 169 6.98 1.32 0.82
CA SER A 169 6.05 2.44 0.99
C SER A 169 4.82 2.00 1.79
N SER A 170 4.45 2.79 2.78
CA SER A 170 3.34 2.54 3.70
C SER A 170 2.28 3.65 3.67
N VAL A 171 2.36 4.54 2.66
CA VAL A 171 1.44 5.68 2.48
C VAL A 171 -0.02 5.22 2.44
N GLU A 172 -0.33 4.15 1.71
CA GLU A 172 -1.70 3.64 1.63
C GLU A 172 -2.17 3.01 2.95
N PHE A 173 -1.27 2.37 3.72
CA PHE A 173 -1.62 1.92 5.08
C PHE A 173 -1.95 3.08 6.00
N SER A 174 -1.15 4.16 5.98
CA SER A 174 -1.41 5.36 6.77
C SER A 174 -2.80 5.93 6.48
N LYS A 175 -3.16 6.05 5.19
CA LYS A 175 -4.48 6.51 4.77
C LYS A 175 -5.61 5.62 5.31
N LEU A 176 -5.50 4.30 5.16
CA LEU A 176 -6.52 3.36 5.64
C LEU A 176 -6.70 3.44 7.15
N LEU A 177 -5.60 3.43 7.92
CA LEU A 177 -5.64 3.52 9.38
C LEU A 177 -6.19 4.87 9.87
N SER A 178 -5.81 5.97 9.21
CA SER A 178 -6.33 7.30 9.52
C SER A 178 -7.82 7.40 9.24
N THR A 179 -8.29 6.90 8.08
CA THR A 179 -9.72 6.91 7.71
C THR A 179 -10.55 6.13 8.72
N ILE A 180 -10.09 4.96 9.16
CA ILE A 180 -10.78 4.16 10.19
C ILE A 180 -11.00 4.96 11.48
N GLN A 181 -9.94 5.59 11.99
CA GLN A 181 -10.04 6.37 13.22
C GLN A 181 -10.93 7.61 13.04
N GLN A 182 -10.86 8.27 11.88
CA GLN A 182 -11.71 9.43 11.58
C GLN A 182 -13.18 9.05 11.45
N ASP A 183 -13.49 7.96 10.75
CA ASP A 183 -14.86 7.46 10.57
C ASP A 183 -15.47 7.02 11.90
N PHE A 184 -14.67 6.37 12.77
CA PHE A 184 -15.09 6.05 14.14
C PHE A 184 -15.45 7.31 14.94
N VAL A 185 -14.68 8.38 14.83
CA VAL A 185 -15.00 9.65 15.53
C VAL A 185 -16.26 10.29 14.95
N ARG A 186 -16.42 10.30 13.61
CA ARG A 186 -17.57 10.90 12.92
C ARG A 186 -18.89 10.17 13.19
N SER A 187 -18.85 8.86 13.36
CA SER A 187 -20.02 8.04 13.66
C SER A 187 -20.57 8.22 15.08
N ASN A 188 -19.91 9.05 15.90
CA ASN A 188 -20.29 9.38 17.28
C ASN A 188 -20.73 8.15 18.11
N PRO A 189 -19.88 7.11 18.20
CA PRO A 189 -20.24 5.84 18.79
C PRO A 189 -20.51 5.97 20.29
N SER A 190 -21.33 5.04 20.81
CA SER A 190 -21.68 4.99 22.23
C SER A 190 -20.42 5.05 23.12
N PRO A 191 -20.46 5.80 24.24
CA PRO A 191 -19.37 5.84 25.21
C PRO A 191 -18.92 4.45 25.71
N SER A 192 -19.82 3.45 25.65
CA SER A 192 -19.62 2.06 26.09
C SER A 192 -18.84 1.16 25.14
N SER A 193 -18.36 1.65 23.98
CA SER A 193 -17.51 0.85 23.09
C SER A 193 -16.25 0.36 23.81
N LEU A 194 -16.10 -0.96 23.91
CA LEU A 194 -15.02 -1.64 24.65
C LEU A 194 -13.63 -1.37 24.05
N VAL A 195 -13.53 -1.13 22.74
CA VAL A 195 -12.27 -0.83 22.05
C VAL A 195 -12.47 0.43 21.20
N LYS A 196 -11.48 1.34 21.24
CA LYS A 196 -11.47 2.59 20.47
C LYS A 196 -10.17 2.68 19.67
N PRO A 197 -10.21 3.10 18.39
CA PRO A 197 -9.01 3.26 17.58
C PRO A 197 -8.32 4.58 17.94
N LEU A 198 -7.54 4.60 19.01
CA LEU A 198 -6.90 5.83 19.51
C LEU A 198 -5.52 6.07 18.87
N ARG A 199 -4.85 5.00 18.45
CA ARG A 199 -3.45 4.99 18.01
C ARG A 199 -3.28 4.68 16.53
N LEU A 200 -4.31 4.20 15.83
CA LEU A 200 -4.22 3.82 14.41
C LEU A 200 -3.69 4.95 13.54
N LYS A 201 -4.21 6.18 13.72
CA LYS A 201 -3.73 7.36 13.01
C LYS A 201 -2.27 7.67 13.36
N GLN A 202 -1.92 7.69 14.65
CA GLN A 202 -0.55 7.96 15.08
C GLN A 202 0.42 6.95 14.48
N PHE A 203 0.08 5.67 14.51
CA PHE A 203 0.88 4.60 13.90
C PHE A 203 1.01 4.81 12.38
N GLY A 204 -0.11 5.11 11.69
CA GLY A 204 -0.14 5.49 10.28
C GLY A 204 0.80 6.65 9.96
N ASP A 205 0.73 7.73 10.73
CA ASP A 205 1.59 8.90 10.58
C ASP A 205 3.09 8.54 10.71
N ARG A 206 3.45 7.59 11.60
CA ARG A 206 4.85 7.14 11.78
C ARG A 206 5.38 6.34 10.60
N ILE A 207 4.61 5.34 10.14
CA ILE A 207 5.02 4.54 8.98
C ILE A 207 5.11 5.43 7.73
N GLU A 208 4.19 6.39 7.57
CA GLU A 208 4.25 7.36 6.48
C GLU A 208 5.47 8.27 6.55
N GLY A 209 5.84 8.75 7.76
CA GLY A 209 7.06 9.52 7.98
C GLY A 209 8.33 8.76 7.55
N ILE A 210 8.36 7.45 7.84
CA ILE A 210 9.44 6.56 7.38
C ILE A 210 9.43 6.46 5.85
N SER A 211 8.28 6.22 5.23
CA SER A 211 8.17 6.13 3.76
C SER A 211 8.61 7.41 3.05
N ARG A 212 8.21 8.59 3.54
CA ARG A 212 8.68 9.88 3.02
C ARG A 212 10.19 10.06 3.19
N SER A 213 10.74 9.59 4.32
CA SER A 213 12.18 9.62 4.56
C SER A 213 12.96 8.70 3.63
N ILE A 214 12.39 7.55 3.26
CA ILE A 214 12.95 6.64 2.23
C ILE A 214 12.94 7.32 0.85
N GLU A 215 11.80 7.88 0.46
CA GLU A 215 11.62 8.55 -0.83
C GLU A 215 12.60 9.72 -1.01
N LEU A 216 12.77 10.53 0.04
CA LEU A 216 13.58 11.75 0.02
C LEU A 216 14.99 11.58 0.60
N ILE A 217 15.39 10.34 0.91
CA ILE A 217 16.75 9.98 1.40
C ILE A 217 17.12 10.78 2.68
N ARG A 218 16.13 10.98 3.57
CA ARG A 218 16.31 11.65 4.85
C ARG A 218 16.73 10.64 5.92
N SER A 219 17.96 10.15 5.80
CA SER A 219 18.45 9.03 6.62
C SER A 219 18.37 9.29 8.13
N ARG A 220 18.66 10.51 8.60
CA ARG A 220 18.56 10.91 10.02
C ARG A 220 17.10 10.95 10.51
N ASP A 221 16.23 11.58 9.74
CA ASP A 221 14.79 11.67 10.06
C ASP A 221 14.17 10.27 10.13
N LEU A 222 14.58 9.37 9.23
CA LEU A 222 14.16 7.97 9.23
C LEU A 222 14.47 7.27 10.55
N LEU A 223 15.68 7.45 11.11
CA LEU A 223 16.05 6.80 12.38
C LEU A 223 15.15 7.29 13.53
N THR A 224 14.81 8.58 13.51
CA THR A 224 13.95 9.22 14.50
C THR A 224 12.51 8.70 14.39
N GLU A 225 11.94 8.64 13.17
CA GLU A 225 10.59 8.11 12.96
C GLU A 225 10.51 6.62 13.26
N ALA A 226 11.55 5.83 12.94
CA ALA A 226 11.66 4.43 13.31
C ALA A 226 11.68 4.22 14.84
N ALA A 227 12.37 5.08 15.59
CA ALA A 227 12.33 5.05 17.06
C ALA A 227 10.95 5.38 17.61
N LYS A 228 10.28 6.40 17.07
CA LYS A 228 8.91 6.75 17.45
C LYS A 228 7.93 5.63 17.15
N LEU A 229 8.12 4.89 16.04
CA LEU A 229 7.33 3.72 15.70
C LEU A 229 7.52 2.60 16.75
N GLN A 230 8.76 2.32 17.17
CA GLN A 230 9.06 1.33 18.20
C GLN A 230 8.51 1.70 19.58
N ALA A 231 8.38 2.99 19.87
CA ALA A 231 7.79 3.47 21.12
C ALA A 231 6.28 3.16 21.24
N ILE A 232 5.61 2.75 20.15
CA ILE A 232 4.20 2.36 20.18
C ILE A 232 4.09 0.87 20.56
N PRO A 233 3.53 0.52 21.73
CA PRO A 233 3.49 -0.88 22.19
C PRO A 233 2.62 -1.75 21.28
N LEU A 234 3.19 -2.87 20.82
CA LEU A 234 2.50 -3.82 19.93
C LEU A 234 1.19 -4.34 20.54
N SER A 235 1.18 -4.66 21.84
CA SER A 235 -0.01 -5.16 22.55
C SER A 235 -1.18 -4.18 22.53
N GLN A 236 -0.91 -2.87 22.56
CA GLN A 236 -1.94 -1.83 22.48
C GLN A 236 -2.46 -1.66 21.06
N LEU A 237 -1.60 -1.84 20.04
CA LEU A 237 -2.01 -1.79 18.65
C LEU A 237 -2.78 -3.04 18.23
N GLN A 238 -2.43 -4.22 18.74
CA GLN A 238 -3.07 -5.48 18.36
C GLN A 238 -4.58 -5.49 18.68
N SER A 239 -5.00 -4.89 19.81
CA SER A 239 -6.43 -4.80 20.15
C SER A 239 -7.19 -3.87 19.19
N GLU A 240 -6.63 -2.69 18.88
CA GLU A 240 -7.23 -1.74 17.93
C GLU A 240 -7.26 -2.33 16.51
N VAL A 241 -6.14 -2.89 16.04
CA VAL A 241 -6.02 -3.49 14.70
C VAL A 241 -6.91 -4.72 14.56
N GLY A 242 -7.01 -5.59 15.57
CA GLY A 242 -7.90 -6.74 15.52
C GLY A 242 -9.37 -6.37 15.41
N ALA A 243 -9.78 -5.26 16.03
CA ALA A 243 -11.16 -4.77 16.00
C ALA A 243 -11.49 -4.01 14.70
N PHE A 244 -10.55 -3.20 14.19
CA PHE A 244 -10.86 -2.22 13.13
C PHE A 244 -10.11 -2.45 11.81
N ALA A 245 -8.98 -3.16 11.83
CA ALA A 245 -8.09 -3.35 10.68
C ALA A 245 -7.56 -4.79 10.60
N LYS A 246 -8.45 -5.78 10.75
CA LYS A 246 -8.10 -7.20 10.87
C LYS A 246 -7.07 -7.71 9.84
N PRO A 247 -7.14 -7.39 8.54
CA PRO A 247 -6.13 -7.83 7.56
C PRO A 247 -4.73 -7.29 7.88
N PHE A 248 -4.65 -6.05 8.38
CA PHE A 248 -3.40 -5.40 8.75
C PHE A 248 -2.70 -6.08 9.94
N GLN A 249 -3.44 -6.81 10.77
CA GLN A 249 -2.88 -7.54 11.90
C GLN A 249 -1.74 -8.50 11.48
N LEU A 250 -1.87 -9.10 10.30
CA LEU A 250 -0.87 -10.05 9.76
C LEU A 250 0.47 -9.39 9.43
N LEU A 251 0.51 -8.07 9.29
CA LEU A 251 1.70 -7.31 8.87
C LEU A 251 2.31 -6.49 9.99
N LEU A 252 1.59 -6.32 11.10
CA LEU A 252 1.98 -5.41 12.17
C LEU A 252 3.37 -5.74 12.74
N GLU A 253 3.62 -7.01 13.03
CA GLU A 253 4.91 -7.49 13.52
C GLU A 253 6.02 -7.37 12.47
N GLN A 254 5.69 -7.59 11.20
CA GLN A 254 6.66 -7.44 10.11
C GLN A 254 7.06 -5.98 9.96
N ILE A 255 6.10 -5.05 9.93
CA ILE A 255 6.36 -3.61 9.80
C ILE A 255 7.19 -3.09 10.98
N GLN A 256 6.84 -3.48 12.21
CA GLN A 256 7.61 -3.08 13.39
C GLN A 256 9.03 -3.65 13.40
N ARG A 257 9.24 -4.90 12.95
CA ARG A 257 10.59 -5.47 12.83
C ARG A 257 11.39 -4.81 11.71
N ASP A 258 10.81 -4.73 10.51
CA ASP A 258 11.47 -4.23 9.31
C ASP A 258 11.93 -2.79 9.48
N TYR A 259 11.11 -1.92 10.09
CA TYR A 259 11.50 -0.54 10.34
C TYR A 259 12.18 -0.33 11.69
N GLY A 260 11.80 -1.08 12.72
CA GLY A 260 12.31 -0.88 14.07
C GLY A 260 13.83 -1.05 14.17
N GLN A 261 14.44 -1.89 13.33
CA GLN A 261 15.90 -2.04 13.30
C GLN A 261 16.66 -0.71 13.09
N PHE A 262 16.03 0.31 12.49
CA PHE A 262 16.64 1.63 12.27
C PHE A 262 16.49 2.60 13.45
N GLY A 263 15.66 2.29 14.44
CA GLY A 263 15.30 3.22 15.51
C GLY A 263 16.49 3.80 16.27
N LEU A 264 16.56 5.13 16.33
CA LEU A 264 17.45 5.93 17.17
C LEU A 264 16.72 7.21 17.65
N PRO A 265 16.30 7.30 18.94
CA PRO A 265 15.40 8.37 19.40
C PRO A 265 15.96 9.80 19.40
N ASP A 266 17.26 9.96 19.64
CA ASP A 266 17.94 11.27 19.73
C ASP A 266 19.20 11.23 18.85
N VAL A 267 19.02 11.39 17.55
CA VAL A 267 20.09 11.29 16.55
C VAL A 267 21.14 12.39 16.72
N ASP A 268 20.78 13.54 17.29
CA ASP A 268 21.68 14.67 17.48
C ASP A 268 22.58 14.50 18.71
N ARG A 269 22.13 13.77 19.74
CA ARG A 269 22.96 13.43 20.91
C ARG A 269 23.59 12.04 20.85
N ALA A 270 23.18 11.20 19.90
CA ALA A 270 23.75 9.87 19.74
C ALA A 270 25.22 9.93 19.32
N ALA A 271 25.98 8.89 19.71
CA ALA A 271 27.34 8.73 19.23
C ALA A 271 27.35 8.62 17.69
N PRO A 272 28.20 9.37 16.97
CA PRO A 272 28.26 9.34 15.51
C PRO A 272 28.38 7.93 14.93
N GLU A 273 29.15 7.05 15.58
CA GLU A 273 29.33 5.66 15.18
C GLU A 273 28.02 4.88 15.18
N GLN A 274 27.14 5.12 16.17
CA GLN A 274 25.83 4.48 16.23
C GLN A 274 24.93 4.97 15.08
N VAL A 275 24.97 6.28 14.77
CA VAL A 275 24.22 6.84 13.63
C VAL A 275 24.69 6.19 12.33
N LEU A 276 25.99 6.08 12.13
CA LEU A 276 26.59 5.48 10.92
C LEU A 276 26.30 3.98 10.80
N GLN A 277 26.29 3.23 11.91
CA GLN A 277 25.87 1.83 11.92
C GLN A 277 24.40 1.69 11.49
N LYS A 278 23.50 2.51 12.03
CA LYS A 278 22.08 2.51 11.63
C LYS A 278 21.90 2.89 10.16
N GLN A 279 22.68 3.85 9.65
CA GLN A 279 22.68 4.20 8.23
C GLN A 279 23.22 3.07 7.35
N PHE A 280 24.20 2.30 7.81
CA PHE A 280 24.70 1.14 7.08
C PHE A 280 23.65 0.01 7.03
N LEU A 281 22.93 -0.23 8.12
CA LEU A 281 21.76 -1.13 8.12
C LEU A 281 20.70 -0.66 7.11
N LEU A 282 20.40 0.64 7.08
CA LEU A 282 19.48 1.23 6.11
C LEU A 282 19.98 1.05 4.67
N LEU A 283 21.28 1.22 4.42
CA LEU A 283 21.90 0.99 3.12
C LEU A 283 21.73 -0.47 2.67
N ARG A 284 22.00 -1.44 3.55
CA ARG A 284 21.76 -2.87 3.27
C ARG A 284 20.31 -3.13 2.91
N TRP A 285 19.39 -2.50 3.64
CA TRP A 285 17.96 -2.61 3.38
C TRP A 285 17.57 -2.00 2.03
N TYR A 286 18.11 -0.84 1.64
CA TYR A 286 17.89 -0.26 0.31
C TYR A 286 18.33 -1.20 -0.81
N VAL A 287 19.50 -1.84 -0.69
CA VAL A 287 19.97 -2.82 -1.68
C VAL A 287 19.03 -4.03 -1.73
N ALA A 288 18.60 -4.56 -0.59
CA ALA A 288 17.68 -5.70 -0.51
C ALA A 288 16.27 -5.40 -1.06
N LYS A 289 15.86 -4.14 -1.11
CA LYS A 289 14.58 -3.67 -1.65
C LYS A 289 14.67 -3.12 -3.07
N ASP A 290 15.79 -3.33 -3.76
CA ASP A 290 16.05 -2.80 -5.10
C ASP A 290 15.94 -1.26 -5.20
N LEU A 291 16.14 -0.56 -4.09
CA LEU A 291 16.14 0.91 -3.99
C LEU A 291 17.52 1.48 -4.35
N GLY A 292 17.98 1.21 -5.57
CA GLY A 292 19.36 1.46 -6.00
C GLY A 292 19.79 2.94 -5.98
N THR A 293 18.88 3.86 -6.32
CA THR A 293 19.13 5.31 -6.25
C THR A 293 19.42 5.74 -4.82
N GLN A 294 18.58 5.32 -3.88
CA GLN A 294 18.72 5.59 -2.45
C GLN A 294 20.02 4.98 -1.90
N ALA A 295 20.32 3.73 -2.28
CA ALA A 295 21.53 3.04 -1.86
C ALA A 295 22.80 3.78 -2.31
N ILE A 296 22.90 4.17 -3.59
CA ILE A 296 24.09 4.86 -4.12
C ILE A 296 24.28 6.23 -3.48
N LEU A 297 23.19 6.99 -3.32
CA LEU A 297 23.26 8.34 -2.72
C LEU A 297 23.64 8.26 -1.24
N LEU A 298 23.02 7.34 -0.47
CA LEU A 298 23.37 7.15 0.93
C LEU A 298 24.81 6.63 1.09
N ALA A 299 25.24 5.66 0.28
CA ALA A 299 26.61 5.13 0.33
C ALA A 299 27.67 6.22 0.14
N ARG A 300 27.44 7.16 -0.80
CA ARG A 300 28.37 8.27 -1.03
C ARG A 300 28.53 9.11 0.23
N GLU A 301 27.41 9.53 0.81
CA GLU A 301 27.42 10.36 2.01
C GLU A 301 27.96 9.63 3.24
N TRP A 302 27.69 8.32 3.32
CA TRP A 302 28.15 7.45 4.39
C TRP A 302 29.68 7.32 4.40
N ILE A 303 30.33 7.12 3.25
CA ILE A 303 31.82 7.07 3.16
C ILE A 303 32.44 8.36 3.71
N VAL A 304 31.93 9.52 3.28
CA VAL A 304 32.44 10.82 3.74
C VAL A 304 32.24 10.96 5.24
N SER A 305 31.07 10.57 5.74
CA SER A 305 30.72 10.70 7.16
C SER A 305 31.55 9.76 8.05
N VAL A 306 31.80 8.52 7.61
CA VAL A 306 32.71 7.58 8.29
C VAL A 306 34.10 8.17 8.43
N LEU A 307 34.66 8.70 7.35
CA LEU A 307 36.01 9.27 7.38
C LEU A 307 36.08 10.54 8.23
N CYS A 308 35.02 11.37 8.27
CA CYS A 308 34.94 12.49 9.20
C CYS A 308 34.98 12.02 10.66
N VAL A 309 34.19 11.00 11.02
CA VAL A 309 34.15 10.45 12.39
C VAL A 309 35.51 9.86 12.78
N GLU A 310 36.15 9.13 11.88
CA GLU A 310 37.48 8.57 12.07
C GLU A 310 38.58 9.64 12.27
N GLU A 311 38.48 10.77 11.55
CA GLU A 311 39.33 11.95 11.71
C GLU A 311 38.94 12.81 12.94
N ARG A 312 37.90 12.41 13.69
CA ARG A 312 37.36 13.10 14.87
C ARG A 312 36.89 14.53 14.57
N ILE A 313 36.30 14.72 13.40
CA ILE A 313 35.74 16.00 12.95
C ILE A 313 34.23 15.87 12.72
N ASP A 314 33.53 17.01 12.73
CA ASP A 314 32.08 17.03 12.58
C ASP A 314 31.67 16.67 11.14
N TYR A 315 30.96 15.55 11.01
CA TYR A 315 30.43 15.06 9.73
C TYR A 315 29.14 15.78 9.28
N LEU A 316 28.63 16.76 10.03
CA LEU A 316 27.50 17.61 9.62
C LEU A 316 27.95 18.99 9.17
N ASP A 317 29.15 19.43 9.56
CA ASP A 317 29.72 20.70 9.13
C ASP A 317 30.17 20.63 7.67
N ARG A 318 29.54 21.44 6.82
CA ARG A 318 29.80 21.45 5.38
C ARG A 318 31.25 21.80 5.04
N GLU A 319 31.81 22.83 5.67
CA GLU A 319 33.14 23.35 5.31
C GLU A 319 34.23 22.37 5.72
N ILE A 320 34.06 21.74 6.87
CA ILE A 320 34.99 20.72 7.38
C ILE A 320 34.95 19.47 6.49
N ARG A 321 33.76 19.01 6.11
CA ARG A 321 33.59 17.83 5.23
C ARG A 321 34.24 18.00 3.86
N LEU A 322 34.29 19.22 3.31
CA LEU A 322 34.94 19.48 2.01
C LEU A 322 36.40 19.05 1.99
N GLN A 323 37.09 19.07 3.13
CA GLN A 323 38.48 18.61 3.23
C GLN A 323 38.60 17.11 3.00
N ILE A 324 37.67 16.31 3.53
CA ILE A 324 37.60 14.86 3.31
C ILE A 324 37.25 14.56 1.85
N GLU A 325 36.31 15.30 1.28
CA GLU A 325 35.93 15.15 -0.13
C GLU A 325 37.07 15.50 -1.09
N TYR A 326 37.86 16.53 -0.77
CA TYR A 326 39.05 16.89 -1.54
C TYR A 326 40.11 15.78 -1.50
N GLN A 327 40.38 15.22 -0.31
CA GLN A 327 41.30 14.09 -0.17
C GLN A 327 40.82 12.90 -1.01
N LEU A 328 39.55 12.49 -0.89
CA LEU A 328 38.96 11.43 -1.71
C LEU A 328 39.05 11.73 -3.21
N GLY A 329 38.80 12.98 -3.61
CA GLY A 329 38.93 13.45 -4.99
C GLY A 329 40.36 13.38 -5.54
N SER A 330 41.37 13.64 -4.71
CA SER A 330 42.80 13.53 -5.09
C SER A 330 43.28 12.08 -5.25
N MET A 331 42.60 11.13 -4.61
CA MET A 331 42.90 9.70 -4.71
C MET A 331 42.45 9.10 -6.04
N ILE A 332 41.70 9.84 -6.87
CA ILE A 332 41.21 9.37 -8.17
C ILE A 332 41.79 10.20 -9.33
N GLY A 333 41.78 9.66 -10.55
CA GLY A 333 42.22 10.37 -11.76
C GLY A 333 43.50 9.80 -12.38
N ARG A 334 44.22 10.63 -13.16
CA ARG A 334 45.41 10.21 -13.93
C ARG A 334 46.65 10.00 -13.06
N THR A 335 46.76 10.77 -11.97
CA THR A 335 47.88 10.69 -11.03
C THR A 335 47.31 10.58 -9.61
N PRO A 336 46.89 9.37 -9.20
CA PRO A 336 46.23 9.15 -7.92
C PRO A 336 47.17 9.43 -6.74
N GLN A 337 46.75 10.28 -5.81
CA GLN A 337 47.50 10.53 -4.58
C GLN A 337 47.01 9.61 -3.47
N LEU A 338 47.59 8.42 -3.34
CA LEU A 338 47.10 7.41 -2.38
C LEU A 338 47.56 7.65 -0.93
N GLN A 339 48.46 8.60 -0.69
CA GLN A 339 49.02 8.91 0.64
C GLN A 339 48.25 10.00 1.39
N GLN A 340 46.94 10.11 1.16
CA GLN A 340 46.11 11.06 1.90
C GLN A 340 45.96 10.64 3.37
N PRO A 341 45.86 11.59 4.32
CA PRO A 341 45.62 11.30 5.74
C PRO A 341 44.51 10.28 6.00
N ILE A 342 43.36 10.42 5.32
CA ILE A 342 42.20 9.52 5.45
C ILE A 342 42.50 8.03 5.15
N ALA A 343 43.57 7.75 4.38
CA ALA A 343 43.92 6.39 3.99
C ALA A 343 44.34 5.50 5.17
N ARG A 344 44.72 6.09 6.32
CA ARG A 344 45.08 5.33 7.53
C ARG A 344 43.90 4.63 8.21
N HIS A 345 42.68 5.03 7.87
CA HIS A 345 41.44 4.52 8.48
C HIS A 345 40.81 3.37 7.70
N VAL A 346 41.39 2.97 6.58
CA VAL A 346 40.87 1.91 5.70
C VAL A 346 41.89 0.80 5.50
N VAL A 347 41.41 -0.38 5.08
CA VAL A 347 42.26 -1.56 4.86
C VAL A 347 43.25 -1.33 3.71
N SER A 348 42.85 -0.61 2.67
CA SER A 348 43.68 -0.34 1.50
C SER A 348 43.31 0.99 0.85
N ALA A 349 44.31 1.89 0.76
CA ALA A 349 44.17 3.16 0.07
C ALA A 349 43.76 2.99 -1.41
N ALA A 350 44.29 1.95 -2.08
CA ALA A 350 43.96 1.63 -3.46
C ALA A 350 42.52 1.11 -3.61
N ALA A 351 42.05 0.32 -2.64
CA ALA A 351 40.66 -0.13 -2.60
C ALA A 351 39.69 1.03 -2.36
N LEU A 352 40.01 1.94 -1.43
CA LEU A 352 39.24 3.16 -1.19
C LEU A 352 39.18 4.05 -2.45
N ALA A 353 40.31 4.26 -3.12
CA ALA A 353 40.37 5.02 -4.37
C ALA A 353 39.49 4.39 -5.47
N THR A 354 39.50 3.06 -5.58
CA THR A 354 38.69 2.32 -6.57
C THR A 354 37.20 2.44 -6.25
N LEU A 355 36.81 2.17 -5.00
CA LEU A 355 35.44 2.32 -4.52
C LEU A 355 34.91 3.74 -4.74
N TRP A 356 35.68 4.77 -4.36
CA TRP A 356 35.27 6.16 -4.52
C TRP A 356 35.10 6.54 -6.00
N LYS A 357 36.02 6.10 -6.86
CA LYS A 357 35.96 6.33 -8.31
C LYS A 357 34.69 5.71 -8.91
N ASP A 358 34.42 4.46 -8.58
CA ASP A 358 33.25 3.75 -9.10
C ASP A 358 31.98 4.37 -8.54
N LEU A 359 31.87 4.55 -7.24
CA LEU A 359 30.69 5.16 -6.62
C LEU A 359 30.39 6.55 -7.17
N ALA A 360 31.41 7.40 -7.36
CA ALA A 360 31.23 8.72 -7.98
C ALA A 360 30.70 8.61 -9.42
N LYS A 361 31.22 7.66 -10.22
CA LYS A 361 30.73 7.38 -11.57
C LYS A 361 29.27 6.93 -11.58
N TYR A 362 28.90 5.96 -10.73
CA TYR A 362 27.54 5.45 -10.64
C TYR A 362 26.55 6.51 -10.12
N ARG A 363 26.93 7.24 -9.06
CA ARG A 363 26.14 8.33 -8.47
C ARG A 363 25.90 9.43 -9.49
N ASN A 364 26.93 9.89 -10.20
CA ASN A 364 26.77 10.96 -11.19
C ASN A 364 25.90 10.52 -12.37
N ASN A 365 25.94 9.22 -12.74
CA ASN A 365 25.07 8.71 -13.80
C ASN A 365 23.58 8.82 -13.45
N ILE A 366 23.24 8.52 -12.18
CA ILE A 366 21.89 8.65 -11.65
C ILE A 366 21.52 10.13 -11.47
N ALA A 367 22.37 10.91 -10.81
CA ALA A 367 22.09 12.31 -10.47
C ALA A 367 21.94 13.22 -11.70
N HIS A 368 22.68 12.96 -12.78
CA HIS A 368 22.57 13.71 -14.03
C HIS A 368 21.52 13.14 -14.99
N THR A 369 20.75 12.13 -14.58
CA THR A 369 19.61 11.59 -15.34
C THR A 369 19.95 11.34 -16.81
N GLN A 370 21.07 10.64 -17.07
CA GLN A 370 21.59 10.32 -18.40
C GLN A 370 22.05 11.50 -19.28
N MET A 371 22.17 12.72 -18.74
CA MET A 371 22.67 13.91 -19.47
C MET A 371 24.21 13.88 -19.63
N HIS A 372 24.75 12.76 -20.13
CA HIS A 372 26.19 12.56 -20.36
C HIS A 372 26.42 11.62 -21.55
N LYS A 373 27.39 11.95 -22.43
CA LYS A 373 27.70 11.18 -23.66
C LYS A 373 28.11 9.72 -23.41
N ARG A 374 28.60 9.41 -22.21
CA ARG A 374 28.95 8.05 -21.77
C ARG A 374 28.06 7.69 -20.59
N SER A 375 26.80 7.34 -20.85
CA SER A 375 25.87 6.90 -19.83
C SER A 375 26.05 5.39 -19.54
N LEU A 376 25.66 4.96 -18.34
CA LEU A 376 25.62 3.54 -18.00
C LEU A 376 24.24 2.98 -18.34
N SER A 377 24.20 1.72 -18.73
CA SER A 377 22.92 1.03 -18.92
C SER A 377 22.27 0.73 -17.57
N THR A 378 20.95 0.53 -17.58
CA THR A 378 20.19 0.12 -16.40
C THR A 378 20.73 -1.19 -15.78
N VAL A 379 21.13 -2.15 -16.62
CA VAL A 379 21.75 -3.41 -16.20
C VAL A 379 23.07 -3.18 -15.46
N GLN A 380 23.91 -2.25 -15.94
CA GLN A 380 25.18 -1.92 -15.27
C GLN A 380 24.95 -1.27 -13.90
N LEU A 381 23.96 -0.36 -13.79
CA LEU A 381 23.59 0.28 -12.53
C LEU A 381 23.07 -0.75 -11.53
N GLN A 382 22.14 -1.61 -11.95
CA GLN A 382 21.55 -2.64 -11.10
C GLN A 382 22.60 -3.65 -10.63
N HIS A 383 23.46 -4.13 -11.54
CA HIS A 383 24.55 -5.04 -11.18
C HIS A 383 25.49 -4.45 -10.13
N TYR A 384 25.84 -3.16 -10.25
CA TYR A 384 26.69 -2.51 -9.25
C TYR A 384 26.04 -2.47 -7.87
N VAL A 385 24.78 -2.04 -7.78
CA VAL A 385 24.04 -1.98 -6.51
C VAL A 385 23.92 -3.35 -5.86
N GLN A 386 23.51 -4.36 -6.63
CA GLN A 386 23.18 -5.68 -6.10
C GLN A 386 24.40 -6.55 -5.80
N GLN A 387 25.49 -6.40 -6.56
CA GLN A 387 26.62 -7.35 -6.51
C GLN A 387 27.93 -6.74 -6.00
N LYS A 388 28.07 -5.42 -6.04
CA LYS A 388 29.37 -4.77 -5.76
C LYS A 388 29.33 -3.79 -4.60
N LEU A 389 28.31 -2.93 -4.52
CA LEU A 389 28.28 -1.79 -3.60
C LEU A 389 28.56 -2.20 -2.14
N LEU A 390 27.78 -3.13 -1.59
CA LEU A 390 27.96 -3.58 -0.21
C LEU A 390 29.27 -4.34 -0.02
N LEU A 391 29.67 -5.18 -0.98
CA LEU A 391 30.90 -5.95 -0.92
C LEU A 391 32.13 -5.04 -0.85
N GLU A 392 32.19 -4.03 -1.71
CA GLU A 392 33.28 -3.05 -1.75
C GLU A 392 33.31 -2.18 -0.48
N LEU A 393 32.14 -1.75 0.02
CA LEU A 393 32.04 -1.01 1.28
C LEU A 393 32.55 -1.83 2.46
N THR A 394 32.11 -3.08 2.60
CA THR A 394 32.55 -3.97 3.69
C THR A 394 34.04 -4.31 3.59
N LEU A 395 34.59 -4.44 2.39
CA LEU A 395 36.02 -4.66 2.18
C LEU A 395 36.86 -3.46 2.64
N VAL A 396 36.41 -2.24 2.36
CA VAL A 396 37.15 -1.01 2.68
C VAL A 396 36.96 -0.61 4.15
N PHE A 397 35.75 -0.78 4.71
CA PHE A 397 35.34 -0.33 6.05
C PHE A 397 34.82 -1.49 6.93
N PRO A 398 35.60 -2.55 7.19
CA PRO A 398 35.11 -3.76 7.86
C PRO A 398 34.62 -3.54 9.30
N LYS A 399 35.05 -2.47 9.98
CA LYS A 399 34.63 -2.15 11.35
C LYS A 399 33.29 -1.43 11.40
N GLN A 400 33.04 -0.55 10.43
CA GLN A 400 31.87 0.31 10.39
C GLN A 400 30.72 -0.34 9.58
N ALA A 401 31.05 -1.27 8.68
CA ALA A 401 30.14 -1.99 7.80
C ALA A 401 29.61 -3.31 8.40
N VAL A 402 29.10 -3.27 9.64
CA VAL A 402 28.57 -4.43 10.39
C VAL A 402 27.04 -4.40 10.46
#